data_AF-A0A382XAJ9-F1
#
_entry.id   AF-A0A382XAJ9-F1
#
_cell.length_a   1.000
_cell.length_b   1.000
_cell.length_c   1.000
_cell.angle_alpha   90.00
_cell.angle_beta   90.00
_cell.angle_gamma   90.00
#
_symmetry.space_group_name_H-M   'P 1'
#
loop_
_entity.id
_entity.type
_entity.pdbx_description
1 polymer ?
#
loop_
_entity_poly.entity_id
_entity_poly.type
_entity_poly.pdbx_seq_one_letter_code
_entity_poly.pdbx_strand_id
1 'polypeptide(L)'
;MRVTLKHIADDTGLSIATVSRALSRQKRNHSTSEEKIYASARKLGYPLLTNSGENQQLSIALVMKLFEGEFYASLINGFYEA
;
A
#
# COMPACT_ATOMS: atom_id res chain seq x y z
N MET A 1 10.52 -3.19 -18.21
CA MET A 1 10.32 -4.60 -17.76
C MET A 1 9.89 -4.57 -16.30
N ARG A 2 8.84 -5.31 -15.92
CA ARG A 2 8.31 -5.30 -14.53
C ARG A 2 9.14 -6.25 -13.65
N VAL A 3 9.50 -5.81 -12.45
CA VAL A 3 10.22 -6.65 -11.49
C VAL A 3 9.30 -7.72 -10.92
N THR A 4 9.81 -8.96 -10.80
CA THR A 4 9.07 -10.14 -10.33
C THR A 4 9.69 -10.69 -9.03
N LEU A 5 8.97 -11.59 -8.36
CA LEU A 5 9.49 -12.32 -7.19
C LEU A 5 10.79 -13.08 -7.49
N LYS A 6 10.97 -13.53 -8.74
CA LYS A 6 12.18 -14.22 -9.18
C LYS A 6 13.41 -13.31 -9.09
N HIS A 7 13.29 -12.05 -9.52
CA HIS A 7 14.42 -11.12 -9.44
C HIS A 7 14.87 -10.85 -8.00
N ILE A 8 13.92 -10.79 -7.06
CA ILE A 8 14.23 -10.64 -5.62
C ILE A 8 14.88 -11.92 -5.08
N ALA A 9 14.38 -13.09 -5.48
CA ALA A 9 14.98 -14.37 -5.13
C ALA A 9 16.44 -14.47 -5.62
N ASP A 10 16.69 -14.05 -6.85
CA ASP A 10 18.02 -14.05 -7.46
C ASP A 10 18.97 -13.05 -6.77
N ASP A 11 18.51 -11.84 -6.40
CA ASP A 11 19.32 -10.83 -5.69
C ASP A 11 19.58 -11.19 -4.21
N THR A 12 18.66 -11.91 -3.56
CA THR A 12 18.79 -12.30 -2.14
C THR A 12 19.40 -13.69 -1.92
N GLY A 13 19.45 -14.54 -2.95
CA GLY A 13 19.83 -15.95 -2.84
C GLY A 13 18.81 -16.83 -2.12
N LEU A 14 17.57 -16.35 -1.93
CA LEU A 14 16.50 -17.07 -1.25
C LEU A 14 15.54 -17.71 -2.25
N SER A 15 14.80 -18.73 -1.82
CA SER A 15 13.78 -19.35 -2.67
C SER A 15 12.64 -18.36 -2.97
N ILE A 16 12.06 -18.47 -4.18
CA ILE A 16 10.87 -17.69 -4.58
C ILE A 16 9.73 -17.85 -3.56
N ALA A 17 9.56 -19.06 -3.01
CA ALA A 17 8.55 -19.34 -1.98
C ALA A 17 8.83 -18.59 -0.66
N THR A 18 10.10 -18.39 -0.29
CA THR A 18 10.48 -17.59 0.88
C THR A 18 10.18 -16.12 0.66
N VAL A 19 10.55 -15.58 -0.50
CA VAL A 19 10.24 -14.20 -0.91
C VAL A 19 8.73 -13.98 -0.91
N SER A 20 7.97 -14.85 -1.58
CA SER A 20 6.50 -14.77 -1.64
C SER A 20 5.89 -14.75 -0.24
N ARG A 21 6.30 -15.68 0.64
CA ARG A 21 5.79 -15.75 2.01
C ARG A 21 6.11 -14.51 2.83
N ALA A 22 7.30 -13.94 2.66
CA ALA A 22 7.70 -12.73 3.38
C ALA A 22 6.89 -11.50 2.94
N LEU A 23 6.65 -11.36 1.62
CA LEU A 23 5.92 -10.22 1.06
C LEU A 23 4.40 -10.32 1.20
N SER A 24 3.84 -11.53 1.35
CA SER A 24 2.39 -11.74 1.50
C SER A 24 1.89 -11.68 2.95
N ARG A 25 2.80 -11.60 3.94
CA ARG A 25 2.43 -11.60 5.36
C ARG A 25 1.80 -10.27 5.77
N GLN A 26 0.76 -10.35 6.61
CA GLN A 26 0.12 -9.16 7.20
C GLN A 26 0.96 -8.54 8.32
N LYS A 27 1.68 -9.36 9.10
CA LYS A 27 2.55 -8.90 10.18
C LYS A 27 4.00 -9.30 9.87
N ARG A 28 4.91 -8.34 9.96
CA ARG A 28 6.35 -8.56 9.76
C ARG A 28 6.95 -9.29 10.95
N ASN A 29 7.83 -10.25 10.68
CA ASN A 29 8.59 -10.96 11.71
C ASN A 29 9.95 -10.32 12.01
N HIS A 30 10.36 -9.30 11.23
CA HIS A 30 11.63 -8.57 11.37
C HIS A 30 12.85 -9.50 11.47
N SER A 31 12.79 -10.65 10.79
CA SER A 31 13.93 -11.54 10.71
C SER A 31 14.98 -10.97 9.76
N THR A 32 16.25 -11.30 9.97
CA THR A 32 17.36 -10.87 9.10
C THR A 32 17.13 -11.22 7.62
N SER A 33 16.50 -12.36 7.33
CA SER A 33 16.15 -12.77 5.97
C SER A 33 15.01 -11.95 5.38
N GLU A 34 14.02 -11.62 6.19
CA GLU A 34 12.89 -10.77 5.78
C GLU A 34 13.34 -9.34 5.50
N GLU A 35 14.22 -8.77 6.33
CA GLU A 35 14.81 -7.45 6.08
C GLU A 35 15.60 -7.41 4.77
N LYS A 36 16.39 -8.45 4.47
CA LYS A 36 17.07 -8.59 3.18
C LYS A 36 16.09 -8.62 2.00
N ILE A 37 14.98 -9.34 2.13
CA ILE A 37 13.93 -9.38 1.10
C ILE A 37 13.32 -8.00 0.88
N TYR A 38 12.94 -7.29 1.94
CA TYR A 38 12.35 -5.95 1.81
C TYR A 38 13.35 -4.91 1.28
N ALA A 39 14.62 -4.99 1.69
CA ALA A 39 15.69 -4.13 1.17
C ALA A 39 15.91 -4.36 -0.33
N SER A 40 16.00 -5.63 -0.75
CA SER A 40 16.12 -6.02 -2.15
C SER A 40 14.91 -5.59 -2.99
N ALA A 41 13.69 -5.83 -2.49
CA ALA A 41 12.46 -5.42 -3.15
C ALA A 41 12.39 -3.90 -3.37
N ARG A 42 12.80 -3.10 -2.38
CA ARG A 42 12.90 -1.62 -2.50
C ARG A 42 13.97 -1.21 -3.50
N LYS A 43 15.17 -1.79 -3.42
CA LYS A 43 16.28 -1.54 -4.34
C LYS A 43 15.90 -1.81 -5.80
N LEU A 44 15.17 -2.90 -6.04
CA LEU A 44 14.73 -3.30 -7.38
C LEU A 44 13.47 -2.57 -7.86
N GLY A 45 12.82 -1.75 -7.01
CA GLY A 45 11.56 -1.09 -7.37
C GLY A 45 10.41 -2.08 -7.57
N TYR A 46 10.41 -3.20 -6.85
CA TYR A 46 9.29 -4.13 -6.85
C TYR A 46 8.05 -3.44 -6.26
N PRO A 47 6.88 -3.51 -6.91
CA PRO A 47 5.65 -2.95 -6.38
C PRO A 47 5.21 -3.79 -5.19
N LEU A 48 5.78 -3.47 -4.02
CA LEU A 48 5.31 -3.98 -2.76
C LEU A 48 3.86 -3.51 -2.64
N LEU A 49 2.94 -4.46 -2.57
CA LEU A 49 1.61 -4.20 -2.02
C LEU A 49 1.87 -3.88 -0.56
N THR A 50 2.24 -2.63 -0.27
CA THR A 50 2.10 -2.12 1.07
C THR A 50 0.60 -2.25 1.32
N ASN A 51 0.22 -3.25 2.11
CA ASN A 51 -0.94 -3.06 2.96
C ASN A 51 -0.53 -1.85 3.80
N SER A 52 -0.89 -0.67 3.30
CA SER A 52 -0.59 0.62 3.89
C SER A 52 -1.36 0.65 5.21
N GLY A 53 -0.78 0.00 6.23
CA GLY A 53 -1.17 0.13 7.62
C GLY A 53 -0.74 1.47 8.21
N GLU A 54 -0.24 2.38 7.37
CA GLU A 54 0.08 3.75 7.72
C GLU A 54 -0.74 4.64 6.78
N ASN A 55 -1.79 5.24 7.33
CA ASN A 55 -2.74 6.14 6.69
C ASN A 55 -3.46 5.57 5.46
N GLN A 56 -4.39 4.63 5.67
CA GLN A 56 -5.53 4.51 4.75
C GLN A 56 -6.35 5.80 4.85
N GLN A 57 -5.93 6.84 4.13
CA GLN A 57 -6.74 8.04 3.98
C GLN A 57 -7.99 7.65 3.22
N LEU A 58 -9.08 7.48 3.96
CA LEU A 58 -10.39 7.17 3.42
C LEU A 58 -10.79 8.33 2.49
N SER A 59 -10.62 8.10 1.19
CA SER A 59 -10.91 9.10 0.17
C SER A 59 -12.35 8.87 -0.30
N ILE A 60 -13.24 9.81 0.01
CA ILE A 60 -14.66 9.77 -0.37
C ILE A 60 -14.87 10.75 -1.53
N ALA A 61 -15.52 10.30 -2.60
CA ALA A 61 -15.92 11.16 -3.70
C ALA A 61 -17.42 11.48 -3.59
N LEU A 62 -17.76 12.78 -3.48
CA LEU A 62 -19.14 13.26 -3.46
C LEU A 62 -19.52 13.78 -4.86
N VAL A 63 -20.58 13.24 -5.45
CA VAL A 63 -21.14 13.71 -6.72
C VAL A 63 -22.55 14.21 -6.47
N MET A 64 -22.77 15.50 -6.67
CA MET A 64 -24.09 16.11 -6.50
C MET A 64 -24.32 17.27 -7.45
N LYS A 65 -25.60 17.57 -7.71
CA LYS A 65 -26.01 18.75 -8.47
C LYS A 65 -26.09 19.95 -7.54
N LEU A 66 -25.37 21.02 -7.86
CA LEU A 66 -25.38 22.25 -7.09
C LEU A 66 -26.53 23.15 -7.52
N PHE A 67 -27.25 23.71 -6.54
CA PHE A 67 -28.25 24.74 -6.73
C PHE A 67 -27.98 25.87 -5.73
N GLU A 68 -28.50 27.05 -6.01
CA GLU A 68 -28.34 28.21 -5.13
C GLU A 68 -29.07 27.98 -3.79
N GLY A 69 -28.37 28.21 -2.66
CA GLY A 69 -28.93 28.12 -1.32
C GLY A 69 -27.97 27.57 -0.25
N GLU A 70 -28.30 27.81 1.02
CA GLU A 70 -27.48 27.48 2.20
C GLU A 70 -27.36 25.98 2.50
N PHE A 71 -28.28 25.17 1.98
CA PHE A 71 -28.35 23.72 2.27
C PHE A 71 -27.07 22.98 1.86
N TYR A 72 -26.54 23.25 0.66
CA TYR A 72 -25.36 22.55 0.14
C TYR A 72 -24.09 22.91 0.92
N ALA A 73 -23.97 24.17 1.36
CA ALA A 73 -22.86 24.60 2.20
C ALA A 73 -22.87 23.87 3.55
N SER A 74 -24.03 23.78 4.19
CA SER A 74 -24.18 23.05 5.45
C SER A 74 -23.88 21.55 5.30
N LEU A 75 -24.34 20.92 4.22
CA LEU A 75 -24.07 19.51 3.94
C LEU A 75 -22.58 19.24 3.73
N ILE A 76 -21.90 20.05 2.90
CA ILE A 76 -20.46 19.89 2.64
C ILE A 76 -19.66 20.10 3.93
N ASN A 77 -20.03 21.09 4.75
CA ASN A 77 -19.41 21.31 6.06
C ASN A 77 -19.58 20.09 6.98
N GLY A 78 -20.76 19.46 6.98
CA GLY A 78 -21.00 18.23 7.73
C GLY A 78 -20.12 17.05 7.29
N PHE A 79 -19.85 16.92 5.98
CA PHE A 79 -18.92 15.89 5.48
C PHE A 79 -17.45 16.20 5.78
N TYR A 80 -17.09 17.47 5.91
CA TYR A 80 -15.73 17.89 6.21
C TYR A 80 -15.37 17.69 7.69
N GLU A 81 -16.32 17.91 8.60
CA GLU A 81 -16.13 17.81 10.05
C GLU A 81 -16.30 16.38 10.62
N ALA A 82 -16.78 15.42 9.83
CA ALA A 82 -17.05 14.04 10.25
C ALA A 82 -15.83 13.12 10.13
#